data_AF-A3XRH0-F1
#
_entry.id   AF-A3XRH0-F1
#
_cell.length_a   1.000
_cell.length_b   1.000
_cell.length_c   1.000
_cell.angle_alpha   90.00
_cell.angle_beta   90.00
_cell.angle_gamma   90.00
#
_symmetry.space_group_name_H-M   'P 1'
#
loop_
_entity.id
_entity.type
_entity.pdbx_description
1 polymer ?
#
loop_
_entity_poly.entity_id
_entity_poly.type
_entity_poly.pdbx_seq_one_letter_code
_entity_poly.pdbx_strand_id
1 'polypeptide(L)'
;MSKTSNTILALVTGAAIGAGLGLLYAPESGDKTRKKISKNAKEAKKKLEKQIQETSDHLSASAKDAKKSFDEKLEDTLRTASSKADNILVSMEKKLEELRKKNAKATDEVVEDVKDVDVPTAKA
;
A
#
# COMPACT_ATOMS: atom_id res chain seq x y z
N MET A 1 -6.16 -12.17 18.55
CA MET A 1 -6.59 -13.01 17.41
C MET A 1 -6.78 -12.20 16.11
N SER A 2 -6.02 -11.13 15.84
CA SER A 2 -6.26 -10.24 14.68
C SER A 2 -5.32 -10.48 13.48
N LYS A 3 -4.11 -11.01 13.69
CA LYS A 3 -3.10 -11.15 12.62
C LYS A 3 -3.45 -12.23 11.59
N THR A 4 -3.93 -13.40 12.01
CA THR A 4 -4.31 -14.50 11.10
C THR A 4 -5.47 -14.11 10.19
N SER A 5 -6.47 -13.39 10.71
CA SER A 5 -7.60 -12.91 9.92
C SER A 5 -7.15 -11.90 8.85
N ASN A 6 -6.20 -11.01 9.19
CA ASN A 6 -5.67 -10.04 8.25
C ASN A 6 -4.84 -10.70 7.13
N THR A 7 -4.08 -11.76 7.44
CA THR A 7 -3.30 -12.50 6.44
C THR A 7 -4.20 -13.26 5.47
N ILE A 8 -5.26 -13.92 5.98
CA ILE A 8 -6.23 -14.61 5.12
C ILE A 8 -6.95 -13.60 4.23
N LEU A 9 -7.34 -12.45 4.78
CA LEU A 9 -7.96 -11.38 4.00
C LEU A 9 -7.03 -10.87 2.90
N ALA A 10 -5.78 -10.56 3.23
CA ALA A 10 -4.79 -10.12 2.24
C ALA A 10 -4.55 -11.16 1.12
N LEU A 11 -4.50 -12.45 1.47
CA LEU A 11 -4.34 -13.53 0.50
C LEU A 11 -5.55 -13.62 -0.45
N VAL A 12 -6.77 -13.62 0.11
CA VAL A 12 -8.00 -13.68 -0.69
C VAL A 12 -8.12 -12.46 -1.59
N THR A 13 -7.83 -11.26 -1.06
CA THR A 13 -7.82 -10.03 -1.85
C THR A 13 -6.79 -10.09 -2.98
N GLY A 14 -5.56 -10.53 -2.70
CA GLY A 14 -4.53 -10.68 -3.72
C GLY A 14 -4.91 -11.70 -4.80
N ALA A 15 -5.45 -12.86 -4.39
CA ALA A 15 -5.91 -13.90 -5.32
C ALA A 15 -7.09 -13.40 -6.18
N ALA A 16 -8.03 -12.65 -5.61
CA ALA A 16 -9.15 -12.08 -6.33
C ALA A 16 -8.70 -11.05 -7.37
N ILE A 17 -7.75 -10.18 -7.03
CA ILE A 17 -7.16 -9.22 -7.98
C ILE A 17 -6.45 -9.97 -9.11
N GLY A 18 -5.60 -10.96 -8.78
CA GLY A 18 -4.88 -11.74 -9.77
C GLY A 18 -5.81 -12.53 -10.70
N ALA A 19 -6.83 -13.19 -10.15
CA ALA A 19 -7.84 -13.90 -10.94
C ALA A 19 -8.69 -12.94 -11.78
N GLY A 20 -9.03 -11.77 -11.24
CA GLY A 20 -9.75 -10.72 -11.97
C GLY A 20 -8.97 -10.22 -13.18
N LEU A 21 -7.69 -9.88 -13.00
CA LEU A 21 -6.81 -9.48 -14.09
C LEU A 21 -6.58 -10.61 -15.10
N GLY A 22 -6.40 -11.85 -14.64
CA GLY A 22 -6.21 -13.01 -15.51
C GLY A 22 -7.45 -13.33 -16.35
N LEU A 23 -8.65 -13.21 -15.77
CA LEU A 23 -9.91 -13.43 -16.47
C LEU A 23 -10.23 -12.29 -17.44
N LEU A 24 -9.89 -11.04 -17.10
CA LEU A 24 -10.02 -9.89 -18.00
C LEU A 24 -9.05 -9.96 -19.18
N TYR A 25 -7.82 -10.44 -18.94
CA TYR A 25 -6.81 -10.63 -19.99
C TYR A 25 -7.20 -11.75 -20.96
N ALA A 26 -7.82 -12.82 -20.46
CA ALA A 26 -8.24 -13.98 -21.25
C ALA A 26 -9.71 -14.33 -20.99
N PRO A 27 -10.66 -13.61 -21.63
CA PRO A 27 -12.08 -13.88 -21.46
C PRO A 27 -12.51 -15.14 -22.21
N GLU A 28 -13.24 -16.01 -21.53
CA GLU A 28 -13.85 -17.22 -22.10
C GLU A 28 -15.37 -17.20 -21.89
N SER A 29 -16.13 -17.80 -22.80
CA SER A 29 -17.60 -17.83 -22.75
C SER A 29 -18.12 -18.47 -21.45
N GLY A 30 -19.17 -17.91 -20.83
CA GLY A 30 -19.68 -18.34 -19.52
C GLY A 30 -20.00 -19.83 -19.40
N ASP A 31 -20.65 -20.43 -20.41
CA ASP A 31 -20.97 -21.86 -20.43
C ASP A 31 -19.71 -22.75 -20.41
N LYS A 32 -18.69 -22.33 -21.15
CA LYS A 32 -17.39 -23.01 -21.20
C LYS A 32 -16.69 -22.86 -19.86
N THR A 33 -16.66 -21.66 -19.28
CA THR A 33 -16.04 -21.36 -17.99
C THR A 33 -16.62 -22.21 -16.86
N ARG A 34 -17.96 -22.33 -16.76
CA ARG A 34 -18.62 -23.13 -15.71
C ARG A 34 -18.28 -24.62 -15.83
N LYS A 35 -18.29 -25.16 -17.04
CA LYS A 35 -17.92 -26.56 -17.31
C LYS A 35 -16.45 -26.81 -16.98
N LYS A 36 -15.57 -25.89 -17.38
CA LYS A 36 -14.11 -25.94 -17.15
C LYS A 36 -13.76 -25.85 -15.66
N ILE A 37 -14.40 -24.95 -14.90
CA ILE A 37 -14.23 -24.85 -13.44
C ILE A 37 -14.58 -26.18 -12.78
N SER A 38 -15.73 -26.78 -13.12
CA SER A 38 -16.16 -28.04 -12.48
C SER A 38 -15.19 -29.20 -12.72
N LYS A 39 -14.62 -29.30 -13.93
CA LYS A 39 -13.66 -30.33 -14.31
C LYS A 39 -12.30 -30.06 -13.68
N ASN A 40 -11.80 -28.84 -13.82
CA ASN A 40 -10.50 -28.42 -13.30
C ASN A 40 -10.45 -28.47 -11.77
N ALA A 41 -11.55 -28.15 -11.07
CA ALA A 41 -11.60 -28.24 -9.61
C ALA A 41 -11.42 -29.68 -9.12
N LYS A 42 -12.10 -30.65 -9.76
CA LYS A 42 -11.95 -32.08 -9.42
C LYS A 42 -10.55 -32.59 -9.70
N GLU A 43 -9.99 -32.23 -10.86
CA GLU A 43 -8.63 -32.64 -11.23
C GLU A 43 -7.56 -31.96 -10.36
N ALA A 44 -7.73 -30.67 -10.06
CA ALA A 44 -6.82 -29.91 -9.21
C ALA A 44 -6.83 -30.43 -7.77
N LYS A 45 -7.99 -30.78 -7.20
CA LYS A 45 -8.06 -31.39 -5.86
C LYS A 45 -7.23 -32.68 -5.80
N LYS A 46 -7.41 -33.57 -6.78
CA LYS A 46 -6.68 -34.85 -6.85
C LYS A 46 -5.17 -34.65 -7.05
N LYS A 47 -4.78 -33.69 -7.90
CA LYS A 47 -3.37 -33.34 -8.13
C LYS A 47 -2.73 -32.68 -6.92
N LEU A 48 -3.45 -31.78 -6.24
CA LEU A 48 -2.99 -31.11 -5.02
C LEU A 48 -2.83 -32.10 -3.88
N GLU A 49 -3.78 -33.00 -3.64
CA GLU A 49 -3.63 -34.03 -2.60
C GLU A 49 -2.35 -34.85 -2.80
N LYS A 50 -2.08 -35.26 -4.05
CA LYS A 50 -0.89 -36.02 -4.40
C LYS A 50 0.41 -35.19 -4.29
N GLN A 51 0.42 -33.98 -4.84
CA GLN A 51 1.58 -33.09 -4.79
C GLN A 51 1.87 -32.59 -3.38
N ILE A 52 0.87 -32.30 -2.56
CA ILE A 52 1.07 -31.88 -1.16
C ILE A 52 1.75 -33.02 -0.39
N GLN A 53 1.34 -34.27 -0.61
CA GLN A 53 2.00 -35.42 0.01
C GLN A 53 3.45 -35.59 -0.47
N GLU A 54 3.71 -35.46 -1.77
CA GLU A 54 5.06 -35.65 -2.34
C GLU A 54 5.99 -34.43 -2.12
N THR A 55 5.44 -33.22 -2.01
CA THR A 55 6.20 -31.95 -2.02
C THR A 55 6.33 -31.35 -0.63
N SER A 56 5.55 -31.79 0.36
CA SER A 56 5.64 -31.31 1.76
C SER A 56 7.08 -31.33 2.28
N ASP A 57 7.81 -32.41 2.01
CA ASP A 57 9.15 -32.63 2.56
C ASP A 57 10.20 -31.71 1.94
N HIS A 58 10.12 -31.47 0.62
CA HIS A 58 11.04 -30.57 -0.10
C HIS A 58 10.64 -29.09 -0.02
N LEU A 59 9.34 -28.80 0.06
CA LEU A 59 8.83 -27.43 0.14
C LEU A 59 9.14 -26.79 1.49
N SER A 60 9.18 -27.58 2.56
CA SER A 60 9.51 -27.08 3.91
C SER A 60 10.89 -26.44 3.98
N ALA A 61 11.90 -27.01 3.30
CA ALA A 61 13.26 -26.46 3.28
C ALA A 61 13.32 -25.15 2.47
N SER A 62 12.86 -25.18 1.20
CA SER A 62 12.86 -24.01 0.33
C SER A 62 11.98 -22.87 0.86
N ALA A 63 10.86 -23.21 1.52
CA ALA A 63 9.99 -22.21 2.14
C ALA A 63 10.66 -21.55 3.35
N LYS A 64 11.47 -22.27 4.13
CA LYS A 64 12.24 -21.69 5.23
C LYS A 64 13.28 -20.70 4.71
N ASP A 65 14.00 -21.04 3.64
CA ASP A 65 15.02 -20.16 3.05
C ASP A 65 14.39 -18.91 2.40
N ALA A 66 13.29 -19.09 1.68
CA ALA A 66 12.52 -17.99 1.12
C ALA A 66 11.96 -17.07 2.22
N LYS A 67 11.43 -17.66 3.30
CA LYS A 67 10.94 -16.91 4.46
C LYS A 67 12.08 -16.10 5.11
N LYS A 68 13.24 -16.71 5.33
CA LYS A 68 14.40 -16.03 5.90
C LYS A 68 14.84 -14.84 5.06
N SER A 69 14.96 -15.04 3.74
CA SER A 69 15.34 -13.97 2.79
C SER A 69 14.29 -12.85 2.73
N PHE A 70 13.01 -13.21 2.87
CA PHE A 70 11.92 -12.24 2.94
C PHE A 70 11.95 -11.44 4.24
N ASP A 71 12.13 -12.10 5.39
CA ASP A 71 12.21 -11.46 6.69
C ASP A 71 13.39 -10.47 6.73
N GLU A 72 14.57 -10.85 6.20
CA GLU A 72 15.73 -9.93 6.04
C GLU A 72 15.40 -8.72 5.15
N LYS A 73 14.87 -8.95 3.94
CA LYS A 73 14.50 -7.85 3.04
C LYS A 73 13.41 -6.95 3.61
N LEU A 74 12.47 -7.52 4.35
CA LEU A 74 11.39 -6.78 4.99
C LEU A 74 11.94 -5.92 6.12
N GLU A 75 12.81 -6.45 6.97
CA GLU A 75 13.48 -5.66 8.00
C GLU A 75 14.29 -4.51 7.41
N ASP A 76 15.06 -4.75 6.35
CA ASP A 76 15.84 -3.70 5.67
C ASP A 76 14.94 -2.62 5.05
N THR A 77 13.83 -3.06 4.41
CA THR A 77 12.84 -2.14 3.85
C THR A 77 12.18 -1.31 4.95
N LEU A 78 11.81 -1.93 6.08
CA LEU A 78 11.21 -1.25 7.21
C LEU A 78 12.18 -0.27 7.88
N ARG A 79 13.45 -0.65 8.07
CA ARG A 79 14.50 0.24 8.60
C ARG A 79 14.70 1.45 7.71
N THR A 80 14.83 1.22 6.40
CA THR A 80 15.00 2.30 5.42
C THR A 80 13.78 3.19 5.36
N ALA A 81 12.58 2.62 5.34
CA ALA A 81 11.33 3.37 5.35
C ALA A 81 11.17 4.19 6.63
N SER A 82 11.51 3.64 7.80
CA SER A 82 11.43 4.34 9.09
C SER A 82 12.40 5.53 9.13
N SER A 83 13.67 5.33 8.78
CA SER A 83 14.64 6.43 8.73
C SER A 83 14.25 7.49 7.70
N LYS A 84 13.67 7.09 6.57
CA LYS A 84 13.15 8.03 5.58
C LYS A 84 11.93 8.79 6.10
N ALA A 85 11.06 8.14 6.88
CA ALA A 85 9.92 8.79 7.53
C ALA A 85 10.37 9.83 8.56
N ASP A 86 11.38 9.54 9.38
CA ASP A 86 11.93 10.50 10.37
C ASP A 86 12.50 11.75 9.68
N ASN A 87 13.27 11.57 8.60
CA ASN A 87 13.79 12.68 7.80
C ASN A 87 12.68 13.51 7.14
N ILE A 88 11.60 12.85 6.70
CA ILE A 88 10.42 13.52 6.17
C ILE A 88 9.74 14.34 7.27
N LEU A 89 9.60 13.80 8.48
CA LEU A 89 8.97 14.50 9.61
C LEU A 89 9.72 15.81 9.93
N VAL A 90 11.04 15.75 10.05
CA VAL A 90 11.90 16.93 10.29
C VAL A 90 11.81 17.94 9.14
N SER A 91 11.78 17.46 7.89
CA SER A 91 11.62 18.33 6.72
C SER A 91 10.23 18.99 6.68
N MET A 92 9.20 18.30 7.14
CA MET A 92 7.84 18.83 7.24
C MET A 92 7.73 19.88 8.35
N GLU A 93 8.33 19.66 9.52
CA GLU A 93 8.39 20.65 10.60
C GLU A 93 9.11 21.92 10.15
N LYS A 94 10.28 21.78 9.52
CA LYS A 94 11.04 22.93 9.01
C LYS A 94 10.27 23.70 7.93
N LYS A 95 9.59 23.00 7.00
CA LYS A 95 8.71 23.64 6.02
C LYS A 95 7.50 24.30 6.67
N LEU A 96 6.91 23.69 7.71
CA LEU A 96 5.78 24.27 8.45
C LEU A 96 6.19 25.54 9.17
N GLU A 97 7.38 25.57 9.80
CA GLU A 97 7.95 26.75 10.42
C GLU A 97 8.28 27.84 9.40
N GLU A 98 8.89 27.48 8.25
CA GLU A 98 9.14 28.43 7.16
C GLU A 98 7.85 29.03 6.61
N LEU A 99 6.80 28.21 6.43
CA LEU A 99 5.48 28.68 6.02
C LEU A 99 4.85 29.58 7.08
N ARG A 100 4.97 29.25 8.37
CA ARG A 100 4.50 30.13 9.46
C ARG A 100 5.25 31.44 9.52
N LYS A 101 6.59 31.42 9.38
CA LYS A 101 7.40 32.64 9.32
C LYS A 101 7.10 33.47 8.09
N LYS A 102 6.92 32.86 6.92
CA LYS A 102 6.51 33.57 5.70
C LYS A 102 5.12 34.16 5.84
N ASN A 103 4.16 33.45 6.43
CA ASN A 103 2.82 33.98 6.68
C ASN A 103 2.81 35.07 7.76
N ALA A 104 3.63 34.95 8.81
CA ALA A 104 3.80 35.98 9.84
C ALA A 104 4.47 37.24 9.28
N LYS A 105 5.51 37.08 8.45
CA LYS A 105 6.13 38.20 7.73
C LYS A 105 5.18 38.84 6.73
N ALA A 106 4.42 38.05 5.99
CA ALA A 106 3.40 38.57 5.09
C ALA A 106 2.24 39.24 5.84
N THR A 107 2.01 38.94 7.12
CA THR A 107 1.02 39.65 7.94
C THR A 107 1.59 40.91 8.60
N ASP A 108 2.88 40.95 8.95
CA ASP A 108 3.57 42.19 9.37
C ASP A 108 3.80 43.16 8.20
N GLU A 109 4.16 42.66 7.01
CA GLU A 109 4.34 43.47 5.79
C GLU A 109 2.99 44.02 5.29
N VAL A 110 1.89 43.27 5.45
CA VAL A 110 0.52 43.77 5.22
C VAL A 110 0.08 44.80 6.28
N VAL A 111 0.67 44.83 7.47
CA VAL A 111 0.35 45.86 8.49
C VAL A 111 1.08 47.20 8.22
N GLU A 112 2.18 47.20 7.47
CA GLU A 112 2.81 48.46 7.02
C GLU A 112 2.10 49.07 5.80
N ASP A 113 1.66 48.28 4.81
CA ASP A 113 0.93 48.80 3.63
C ASP A 113 -0.51 49.28 3.92
N VAL A 114 -1.10 48.97 5.09
CA VAL A 114 -2.44 49.45 5.48
C VAL A 114 -2.40 50.84 6.15
N LYS A 115 -1.21 51.39 6.45
CA LYS A 115 -1.12 52.76 7.02
C LYS A 115 -1.20 53.88 5.98
N ASP A 116 -1.06 53.59 4.69
CA ASP A 116 -1.07 54.60 3.62
C ASP A 116 -2.35 54.63 2.76
N VAL A 117 -3.42 53.93 3.16
CA VAL A 117 -4.75 54.15 2.55
C VAL A 117 -5.50 55.19 3.35
N ASP A 118 -5.22 56.45 3.02
CA ASP A 118 -6.00 57.63 3.39
C ASP A 118 -7.47 57.40 3.02
N VAL A 119 -8.33 57.24 4.04
CA VAL A 119 -9.78 57.19 3.85
C VAL A 119 -10.27 58.64 3.81
N PRO A 120 -10.90 59.10 2.71
CA PRO A 120 -11.41 60.45 2.64
C PRO A 120 -12.53 60.62 3.67
N THR A 121 -12.31 61.51 4.63
CA THR A 121 -13.34 61.90 5.59
C THR A 121 -14.43 62.69 4.87
N ALA A 122 -15.51 62.01 4.50
CA ALA A 122 -16.75 62.66 4.10
C ALA A 122 -17.35 63.36 5.33
N LYS A 123 -17.19 64.69 5.38
CA LYS A 123 -17.89 65.58 6.31
C LYS A 123 -19.23 65.99 5.69
N ALA A 124 -20.23 66.05 6.56
CA ALA A 124 -21.64 66.39 6.36
C ALA A 124 -21.92 67.63 5.51
#